data_AF-A0A383CVG2-F1
#
_entry.id   AF-A0A383CVG2-F1
#
_cell.length_a   1.000
_cell.length_b   1.000
_cell.length_c   1.000
_cell.angle_alpha   90.00
_cell.angle_beta   90.00
_cell.angle_gamma   90.00
#
_symmetry.space_group_name_H-M   'P 1'
#
loop_
_entity.id
_entity.type
_entity.pdbx_description
1 polymer ?
#
loop_
_entity_poly.entity_id
_entity_poly.type
_entity_poly.pdbx_seq_one_letter_code
_entity_poly.pdbx_strand_id
1 'polypeptide(L)'
;MVSILQSLSKTIHLSIAIAILLFVYLFFAGDLTIDQLFWSWLFRYLHVVSGVMWIGLLWYFNFVQIPSMPKIPDEQKPAITKVIAPAVLFWFRWAALSTIITGLIVAYLNGYIHEALALGIGSGGGKNTAIGIGMWLGLIMAFNVWVIIWPNQKKVL
;
A
#
# COMPACT_ATOMS: atom_id res chain seq x y z
N MET A 1 -13.81 22.73 20.25
CA MET A 1 -13.45 22.00 19.01
C MET A 1 -13.71 20.53 19.25
N VAL A 2 -14.38 19.83 18.32
CA VAL A 2 -14.86 18.46 18.53
C VAL A 2 -13.67 17.50 18.73
N SER A 3 -13.61 16.83 19.89
CA SER A 3 -12.46 16.02 20.33
C SER A 3 -12.14 14.80 19.44
N ILE A 4 -12.99 14.51 18.47
CA ILE A 4 -12.89 13.33 17.60
C ILE A 4 -11.81 13.54 16.55
N LEU A 5 -11.79 14.71 15.90
CA LEU A 5 -10.83 15.05 14.85
C LEU A 5 -9.40 15.27 15.37
N GLN A 6 -9.24 15.39 16.69
CA GLN A 6 -7.94 15.52 17.35
C GLN A 6 -7.27 14.17 17.64
N SER A 7 -8.00 13.06 17.52
CA SER A 7 -7.47 11.71 17.71
C SER A 7 -7.55 10.94 16.41
N LEU A 8 -6.38 10.54 15.90
CA LEU A 8 -6.27 9.71 14.70
C LEU A 8 -7.11 8.43 14.84
N SER A 9 -6.98 7.75 15.98
CA SER A 9 -7.72 6.51 16.24
C SER A 9 -9.24 6.75 16.21
N LYS A 10 -9.76 7.74 16.94
CA LYS A 10 -11.21 8.01 16.95
C LYS A 10 -11.73 8.40 15.56
N THR A 11 -10.95 9.20 14.83
CA THR A 11 -11.30 9.61 13.47
C THR A 11 -11.39 8.40 12.53
N ILE A 12 -10.41 7.49 12.56
CA ILE A 12 -10.40 6.29 11.72
C ILE A 12 -11.60 5.39 12.04
N HIS A 13 -11.83 5.07 13.33
CA HIS A 13 -12.93 4.17 13.71
C HIS A 13 -14.29 4.74 13.35
N LEU A 14 -14.49 6.05 13.56
CA LEU A 14 -15.74 6.72 13.18
C LEU A 14 -15.95 6.71 11.66
N SER A 15 -14.92 7.04 10.88
CA SER A 15 -15.00 7.01 9.41
C SER A 15 -15.34 5.62 8.88
N ILE A 16 -14.75 4.57 9.45
CA ILE A 16 -15.06 3.18 9.10
C ILE A 16 -16.51 2.84 9.46
N ALA A 17 -16.96 3.20 10.66
CA ALA A 17 -18.33 2.94 11.10
C ALA A 17 -19.37 3.62 10.20
N ILE A 18 -19.14 4.89 9.85
CA ILE A 18 -20.02 5.66 8.94
C ILE A 18 -20.02 5.02 7.55
N ALA A 19 -18.86 4.63 7.02
CA ALA A 19 -18.77 3.98 5.71
C ALA A 19 -19.54 2.65 5.68
N ILE A 20 -19.42 1.82 6.72
CA ILE A 20 -20.17 0.56 6.83
C ILE A 20 -21.67 0.83 6.87
N LEU A 21 -22.13 1.78 7.70
CA LEU A 21 -23.54 2.15 7.78
C LEU A 21 -24.08 2.64 6.43
N LEU A 22 -23.30 3.42 5.68
CA LEU A 22 -23.65 3.86 4.34
C LEU A 22 -23.81 2.67 3.38
N PHE A 23 -22.86 1.75 3.34
CA PHE A 23 -22.96 0.57 2.45
C PHE A 23 -24.14 -0.33 2.81
N VAL A 24 -24.40 -0.54 4.11
CA VAL A 24 -25.57 -1.29 4.57
C VAL A 24 -26.86 -0.61 4.11
N TYR A 25 -26.98 0.71 4.29
CA TYR A 25 -28.13 1.48 3.83
C TYR A 25 -28.33 1.35 2.32
N LEU A 26 -27.28 1.59 1.51
CA LEU A 26 -27.35 1.51 0.05
C LEU A 26 -27.75 0.11 -0.44
N PHE A 27 -27.30 -0.94 0.24
CA PHE A 27 -27.68 -2.32 -0.07
C PHE A 27 -29.19 -2.54 0.14
N PHE A 28 -29.73 -2.13 1.29
CA PHE A 28 -31.17 -2.27 1.57
C PHE A 28 -32.05 -1.29 0.79
N ALA A 29 -31.50 -0.16 0.33
CA ALA A 29 -32.18 0.79 -0.57
C ALA A 29 -32.27 0.28 -2.01
N GLY A 30 -31.54 -0.78 -2.38
CA GLY A 30 -31.49 -1.32 -3.73
C GLY A 30 -30.51 -0.61 -4.68
N ASP A 31 -29.72 0.34 -4.17
CA ASP A 31 -28.76 1.14 -4.93
C ASP A 31 -27.34 0.54 -4.96
N LEU A 32 -27.11 -0.57 -4.26
CA LEU A 32 -25.82 -1.27 -4.20
C LEU A 32 -25.98 -2.77 -4.46
N THR A 33 -25.31 -3.26 -5.51
CA THR A 33 -25.12 -4.68 -5.78
C THR A 33 -23.74 -5.14 -5.31
N ILE A 34 -23.68 -6.26 -4.57
CA ILE A 34 -22.42 -6.88 -4.14
C ILE A 34 -22.00 -7.93 -5.16
N ASP A 35 -21.49 -7.46 -6.29
CA ASP A 35 -21.05 -8.27 -7.42
C ASP A 35 -19.55 -8.11 -7.69
N GLN A 36 -19.07 -8.67 -8.80
CA GLN A 36 -17.67 -8.56 -9.20
C GLN A 36 -17.20 -7.12 -9.43
N LEU A 37 -18.07 -6.21 -9.87
CA LEU A 37 -17.74 -4.80 -10.08
C LEU A 37 -17.51 -4.10 -8.74
N PHE A 38 -18.38 -4.36 -7.75
CA PHE A 38 -18.19 -3.85 -6.40
C PHE A 38 -16.83 -4.27 -5.81
N TRP A 39 -16.51 -5.57 -5.89
CA TRP A 39 -15.22 -6.07 -5.40
C TRP A 39 -14.04 -5.51 -6.19
N SER A 40 -14.16 -5.40 -7.52
CA SER A 40 -13.12 -4.79 -8.34
C SER A 40 -12.87 -3.32 -7.95
N TRP A 41 -13.92 -2.55 -7.67
CA TRP A 41 -13.78 -1.18 -7.21
C TRP A 41 -13.12 -1.12 -5.83
N LEU A 42 -13.58 -1.93 -4.87
CA LEU A 42 -13.07 -1.94 -3.51
C LEU A 42 -11.57 -2.30 -3.47
N PHE A 43 -11.17 -3.38 -4.14
CA PHE A 43 -9.77 -3.79 -4.17
C PHE A 43 -8.90 -2.80 -4.96
N ARG A 44 -9.44 -2.11 -5.97
CA ARG A 44 -8.73 -1.03 -6.65
C ARG A 44 -8.51 0.16 -5.74
N TYR A 45 -9.52 0.55 -4.96
CA TYR A 45 -9.38 1.59 -3.94
C TYR A 45 -8.30 1.22 -2.92
N LEU A 46 -8.35 -0.01 -2.37
CA LEU A 46 -7.33 -0.50 -1.44
C LEU A 46 -5.93 -0.55 -2.08
N HIS A 47 -5.81 -0.99 -3.33
CA HIS A 47 -4.56 -1.01 -4.06
C HIS A 47 -3.94 0.38 -4.21
N VAL A 48 -4.75 1.36 -4.61
CA VAL A 48 -4.29 2.74 -4.78
C VAL A 48 -3.89 3.35 -3.44
N VAL A 49 -4.70 3.20 -2.38
CA VAL A 49 -4.39 3.74 -1.06
C VAL A 49 -3.10 3.13 -0.49
N SER A 50 -2.93 1.81 -0.61
CA SER A 50 -1.69 1.14 -0.20
C SER A 50 -0.48 1.57 -1.03
N GLY A 51 -0.67 1.77 -2.34
CA GLY A 51 0.38 2.26 -3.24
C GLY A 51 0.82 3.68 -2.89
N VAL A 52 -0.13 4.56 -2.55
CA VAL A 52 0.15 5.93 -2.08
C VAL A 52 0.97 5.89 -0.79
N MET A 53 0.60 5.05 0.18
CA MET A 53 1.37 4.87 1.40
C MET A 53 2.79 4.35 1.10
N TRP A 54 2.92 3.34 0.24
CA TRP A 54 4.21 2.73 -0.08
C TRP A 54 5.17 3.73 -0.75
N ILE A 55 4.72 4.38 -1.82
CA ILE A 55 5.53 5.36 -2.57
C ILE A 55 5.76 6.62 -1.74
N GLY A 56 4.78 7.07 -0.95
CA GLY A 56 4.92 8.22 -0.05
C GLY A 56 6.04 8.01 0.99
N LEU A 57 6.10 6.83 1.61
CA LEU A 57 7.18 6.49 2.55
C LEU A 57 8.53 6.33 1.82
N LEU A 58 8.54 5.82 0.58
CA LEU A 58 9.75 5.76 -0.24
C LEU A 58 10.30 7.16 -0.54
N TRP A 59 9.44 8.11 -0.87
CA TRP A 59 9.84 9.50 -1.11
C TRP A 59 10.34 10.15 0.18
N TYR A 60 9.68 9.90 1.31
CA TYR A 60 10.17 10.34 2.60
C TYR A 60 11.59 9.84 2.88
N PHE A 61 11.90 8.56 2.65
CA PHE A 61 13.25 8.05 2.85
C PHE A 61 14.28 8.72 1.93
N ASN A 62 14.00 8.75 0.62
CA ASN A 62 14.99 9.13 -0.38
C ASN A 62 15.22 10.64 -0.47
N PHE A 63 14.16 11.44 -0.30
CA PHE A 63 14.24 12.89 -0.49
C PHE A 63 14.29 13.67 0.82
N VAL A 64 13.81 13.09 1.93
CA VAL A 64 13.71 13.80 3.21
C VAL A 64 14.65 13.21 4.26
N GLN A 65 14.46 11.96 4.68
CA GLN A 65 15.17 11.38 5.81
C GLN A 65 16.67 11.22 5.52
N ILE A 66 17.03 10.43 4.51
CA ILE A 66 18.45 10.08 4.22
C ILE A 66 19.29 11.34 3.95
N PRO A 67 18.87 12.30 3.10
CA PRO A 67 19.65 13.52 2.85
C PRO A 67 19.73 14.47 4.06
N SER A 68 18.81 14.34 5.03
CA SER A 68 18.80 15.18 6.23
C SER A 68 19.63 14.60 7.38
N MET A 69 19.85 13.27 7.42
CA MET A 69 20.61 12.63 8.49
C MET A 69 22.00 13.22 8.76
N PRO A 70 22.81 13.60 7.75
CA PRO A 70 24.12 14.22 7.99
C PRO A 70 24.05 15.61 8.64
N LYS A 71 22.90 16.31 8.53
CA LYS A 71 22.70 17.67 9.03
C LYS A 71 22.30 17.72 10.51
N ILE A 72 22.09 16.56 11.13
CA ILE A 72 21.57 16.43 12.49
C ILE A 72 22.72 16.12 13.44
N PRO A 73 22.84 16.79 14.60
CA PRO A 73 23.84 16.46 15.61
C PRO A 73 23.77 14.99 16.03
N ASP A 74 24.92 14.35 16.25
CA ASP A 74 24.99 12.90 16.52
C ASP A 74 24.16 12.47 17.73
N GLU A 75 24.07 13.32 18.75
CA GLU A 75 23.27 13.10 19.97
C GLU A 75 21.76 12.97 19.68
N GLN A 76 21.27 13.60 18.61
CA GLN A 76 19.85 13.63 18.26
C GLN A 76 19.47 12.56 17.22
N LYS A 77 20.44 11.99 16.50
CA LYS A 77 20.21 10.93 15.50
C LYS A 77 19.43 9.72 16.04
N PRO A 78 19.64 9.24 17.28
CA PRO A 78 18.89 8.11 17.83
C PRO A 78 17.37 8.32 17.87
N ALA A 79 16.88 9.55 18.01
CA ALA A 79 15.44 9.82 17.98
C ALA A 79 14.83 9.44 16.62
N ILE A 80 15.56 9.66 15.52
CA ILE A 80 15.11 9.25 14.19
C ILE A 80 15.37 7.77 13.97
N THR A 81 16.60 7.30 14.22
CA THR A 81 17.00 5.94 13.84
C THR A 81 16.38 4.84 14.71
N LYS A 82 16.07 5.12 15.98
CA LYS A 82 15.48 4.14 16.91
C LYS A 82 13.97 4.27 17.11
N VAL A 83 13.36 5.41 16.78
CA VAL A 83 11.91 5.62 16.99
C VAL A 83 11.17 5.77 15.66
N ILE A 84 11.59 6.71 14.80
CA ILE A 84 10.88 7.01 13.56
C ILE A 84 11.17 5.95 12.49
N ALA A 85 12.43 5.66 12.21
CA ALA A 85 12.83 4.77 11.14
C ALA A 85 12.22 3.36 11.28
N PRO A 86 12.17 2.72 12.48
CA PRO A 86 11.51 1.42 12.63
C PRO A 86 10.01 1.46 12.32
N ALA A 87 9.32 2.54 12.72
CA ALA A 87 7.89 2.73 12.43
C ALA A 87 7.64 2.94 10.93
N VAL A 88 8.43 3.80 10.28
CA VAL A 88 8.33 4.04 8.83
C VAL A 88 8.63 2.76 8.06
N LEU A 89 9.66 2.00 8.46
CA LEU A 89 9.98 0.70 7.86
C LEU A 89 8.89 -0.35 8.07
N PHE A 90 8.21 -0.35 9.23
CA PHE A 90 7.04 -1.20 9.43
C PHE A 90 5.94 -0.88 8.41
N TRP A 91 5.52 0.39 8.33
CA TRP A 91 4.46 0.79 7.41
C TRP A 91 4.85 0.60 5.95
N PHE A 92 6.10 0.88 5.59
CA PHE A 92 6.61 0.69 4.23
C PHE A 92 6.47 -0.76 3.77
N ARG A 93 6.84 -1.73 4.63
CA ARG A 93 6.76 -3.16 4.30
C ARG A 93 5.32 -3.63 4.11
N TRP A 94 4.43 -3.27 5.03
CA TRP A 94 3.03 -3.69 4.97
C TRP A 94 2.27 -2.98 3.86
N ALA A 95 2.58 -1.71 3.58
CA ALA A 95 2.02 -0.99 2.44
C ALA A 95 2.47 -1.61 1.10
N ALA A 96 3.74 -1.97 0.96
CA ALA A 96 4.26 -2.67 -0.22
C ALA A 96 3.55 -4.02 -0.43
N LEU A 97 3.47 -4.85 0.61
CA LEU A 97 2.79 -6.14 0.55
C LEU A 97 1.30 -5.98 0.22
N SER A 98 0.62 -5.04 0.89
CA SER A 98 -0.79 -4.74 0.64
C SER A 98 -1.01 -4.28 -0.80
N THR A 99 -0.15 -3.42 -1.35
CA THR A 99 -0.22 -2.97 -2.75
C THR A 99 -0.15 -4.15 -3.71
N ILE A 100 0.77 -5.10 -3.49
CA ILE A 100 0.92 -6.26 -4.36
C ILE A 100 -0.29 -7.19 -4.27
N ILE A 101 -0.71 -7.56 -3.06
CA ILE A 101 -1.83 -8.48 -2.86
C ILE A 101 -3.11 -7.91 -3.46
N THR A 102 -3.44 -6.66 -3.13
CA THR A 102 -4.64 -6.00 -3.66
C THR A 102 -4.55 -5.79 -5.17
N GLY A 103 -3.36 -5.51 -5.71
CA GLY A 103 -3.14 -5.36 -7.16
C GLY A 103 -3.34 -6.67 -7.92
N LEU A 104 -2.87 -7.80 -7.36
CA LEU A 104 -3.13 -9.13 -7.91
C LEU A 104 -4.62 -9.47 -7.88
N ILE A 105 -5.32 -9.13 -6.80
CA ILE A 105 -6.78 -9.32 -6.71
C ILE A 105 -7.50 -8.47 -7.77
N VAL A 106 -7.11 -7.20 -7.96
CA VAL A 106 -7.67 -6.37 -9.04
C VAL A 106 -7.42 -7.01 -10.39
N ALA A 107 -6.20 -7.49 -10.67
CA ALA A 107 -5.88 -8.13 -11.94
C ALA A 107 -6.70 -9.41 -12.19
N TYR A 108 -6.91 -10.20 -11.14
CA TYR A 108 -7.76 -11.39 -11.19
C TYR A 108 -9.23 -11.04 -11.45
N LEU A 109 -9.79 -10.11 -10.67
CA LEU A 109 -11.18 -9.66 -10.82
C LEU A 109 -11.46 -8.97 -12.16
N ASN A 110 -10.43 -8.45 -12.84
CA ASN A 110 -10.58 -7.81 -14.16
C ASN A 110 -10.12 -8.72 -15.31
N GLY A 111 -9.76 -9.98 -15.03
CA GLY A 111 -9.47 -11.00 -16.04
C GLY A 111 -8.21 -10.75 -16.86
N TYR A 112 -7.23 -9.99 -16.36
CA TYR A 112 -5.98 -9.70 -17.08
C TYR A 112 -4.72 -10.24 -16.38
N ILE A 113 -4.88 -10.98 -15.28
CA ILE A 113 -3.76 -11.43 -14.45
C ILE A 113 -2.77 -12.31 -15.22
N HIS A 114 -3.26 -13.24 -16.05
CA HIS A 114 -2.41 -14.14 -16.81
C HIS A 114 -1.61 -13.39 -17.87
N GLU A 115 -2.28 -12.52 -18.62
CA GLU A 115 -1.68 -11.71 -19.67
C GLU A 115 -0.67 -10.72 -19.09
N ALA A 116 -0.97 -10.10 -17.95
CA ALA A 116 -0.03 -9.18 -17.30
C ALA A 116 1.20 -9.90 -16.76
N LEU A 117 1.04 -11.06 -16.10
CA LEU A 117 2.19 -11.85 -15.61
C LEU A 117 3.02 -12.43 -16.76
N ALA A 118 2.39 -12.75 -17.90
CA ALA A 118 3.05 -13.13 -19.14
C ALA A 118 3.61 -11.93 -19.94
N LEU A 119 3.62 -10.71 -19.37
CA LEU A 119 4.13 -9.48 -20.01
C LEU A 119 3.45 -9.15 -21.35
N GLY A 120 2.20 -9.56 -21.52
CA GLY A 120 1.42 -9.38 -22.75
C GLY A 120 1.86 -10.28 -23.91
N ILE A 121 2.84 -11.17 -23.71
CA ILE A 121 3.33 -12.11 -24.72
C ILE A 121 2.17 -13.02 -25.15
N GLY A 122 1.87 -13.03 -26.45
CA GLY A 122 0.76 -13.80 -27.03
C GLY A 122 -0.61 -13.08 -27.07
N SER A 123 -0.78 -11.97 -26.35
CA SER A 123 -2.04 -11.19 -26.31
C SER A 123 -2.05 -9.93 -27.17
N GLY A 124 -0.88 -9.51 -27.69
CA GLY A 124 -0.74 -8.34 -28.59
C GLY A 124 -0.99 -6.96 -27.94
N GLY A 125 -1.24 -6.90 -26.62
CA GLY A 125 -1.66 -5.67 -25.94
C GLY A 125 -0.55 -4.96 -25.17
N GLY A 126 -0.18 -3.74 -25.60
CA GLY A 126 0.79 -2.88 -24.89
C GLY A 126 0.37 -2.52 -23.45
N LYS A 127 -0.94 -2.48 -23.16
CA LYS A 127 -1.48 -2.28 -21.81
C LYS A 127 -1.03 -3.39 -20.83
N ASN A 128 -1.13 -4.65 -21.25
CA ASN A 128 -0.82 -5.79 -20.39
C ASN A 128 0.69 -5.89 -20.14
N THR A 129 1.51 -5.55 -21.13
CA THR A 129 2.96 -5.43 -20.96
C THR A 129 3.34 -4.34 -19.96
N ALA A 130 2.77 -3.14 -20.07
CA ALA A 130 3.08 -2.04 -19.16
C ALA A 130 2.69 -2.35 -17.70
N ILE A 131 1.49 -2.90 -17.48
CA ILE A 131 1.05 -3.34 -16.16
C ILE A 131 1.93 -4.49 -15.66
N GLY A 132 2.23 -5.46 -16.52
CA GLY A 132 3.07 -6.61 -16.21
C GLY A 132 4.46 -6.25 -15.72
N ILE A 133 5.11 -5.26 -16.36
CA ILE A 133 6.41 -4.74 -15.92
C ILE A 133 6.32 -4.21 -14.49
N GLY A 134 5.30 -3.38 -14.20
CA GLY A 134 5.07 -2.85 -12.85
C GLY A 134 4.83 -3.96 -11.82
N MET A 135 4.04 -4.98 -12.17
CA MET A 135 3.77 -6.13 -11.30
C MET A 135 5.04 -6.91 -10.98
N TRP A 136 5.88 -7.20 -11.98
CA TRP A 136 7.14 -7.93 -11.77
C TRP A 136 8.13 -7.15 -10.92
N LEU A 137 8.30 -5.84 -11.17
CA LEU A 137 9.13 -4.99 -10.33
C LEU A 137 8.64 -5.00 -8.87
N GLY A 138 7.32 -4.90 -8.66
CA GLY A 138 6.72 -5.00 -7.33
C GLY A 138 7.00 -6.35 -6.65
N LEU A 139 6.78 -7.46 -7.36
CA LEU A 139 7.00 -8.81 -6.83
C LEU A 139 8.46 -9.07 -6.45
N ILE A 140 9.41 -8.67 -7.32
CA ILE A 140 10.85 -8.79 -7.06
C ILE A 140 11.23 -7.94 -5.84
N MET A 141 10.74 -6.70 -5.76
CA MET A 141 11.00 -5.85 -4.61
C MET A 141 10.44 -6.43 -3.32
N ALA A 142 9.22 -6.98 -3.33
CA ALA A 142 8.68 -7.65 -2.15
C ALA A 142 9.49 -8.87 -1.74
N PHE A 143 9.92 -9.70 -2.70
CA PHE A 143 10.81 -10.82 -2.40
C PHE A 143 12.09 -10.32 -1.70
N ASN A 144 12.77 -9.32 -2.25
CA ASN A 144 13.97 -8.74 -1.65
C ASN A 144 13.72 -8.21 -0.24
N VAL A 145 12.60 -7.52 -0.03
CA VAL A 145 12.25 -6.93 1.27
C VAL A 145 12.01 -8.02 2.32
N TRP A 146 11.19 -9.01 2.01
CA TRP A 146 10.75 -10.01 2.97
C TRP A 146 11.80 -11.09 3.24
N VAL A 147 12.58 -11.47 2.22
CA VAL A 147 13.56 -12.57 2.32
C VAL A 147 14.96 -12.09 2.65
N ILE A 148 15.38 -10.91 2.18
CA ILE A 148 16.76 -10.43 2.34
C ILE A 148 16.84 -9.29 3.36
N ILE A 149 16.11 -8.20 3.11
CA ILE A 149 16.26 -6.96 3.88
C ILE A 149 15.75 -7.16 5.32
N TRP A 150 14.56 -7.74 5.48
CA TRP A 150 13.94 -7.85 6.79
C TRP A 150 14.70 -8.75 7.78
N PRO A 151 15.16 -9.95 7.40
CA PRO A 151 15.99 -10.77 8.29
C PRO A 151 17.30 -10.07 8.69
N ASN A 152 17.88 -9.26 7.81
CA ASN A 152 19.08 -8.48 8.13
C ASN A 152 18.75 -7.30 9.05
N GLN A 153 17.62 -6.61 8.85
CA GLN A 153 17.17 -5.53 9.73
C GLN A 153 16.92 -6.00 11.16
N LYS A 154 16.32 -7.19 11.35
CA LYS A 154 16.11 -7.77 12.69
C LYS A 154 17.40 -8.02 13.49
N LYS A 155 18.54 -8.14 12.82
CA LYS A 155 19.84 -8.36 13.48
C LYS A 155 20.49 -7.05 13.94
N VAL A 156 20.07 -5.92 13.35
CA VAL A 156 20.68 -4.60 13.55
C VAL A 156 19.81 -3.69 14.42
N LEU A 157 18.49 -3.88 14.38
CA LEU A 157 17.52 -3.26 15.29
C LEU A 157 17.50 -3.98 16.63
#